data_AF-A0A2V8CF11-F1
#
_entry.id   AF-A0A2V8CF11-F1
#
_cell.length_a   1.000
_cell.length_b   1.000
_cell.length_c   1.000
_cell.angle_alpha   90.00
_cell.angle_beta   90.00
_cell.angle_gamma   90.00
#
_symmetry.space_group_name_H-M   'P 1'
#
loop_
_entity.id
_entity.type
_entity.pdbx_description
1 polymer ?
#
loop_
_entity_poly.entity_id
_entity_poly.type
_entity_poly.pdbx_seq_one_letter_code
_entity_poly.pdbx_strand_id
1 'polypeptide(L)'
;MVCLLLACTPAIAEDTLHAHVRSDAADIRALIHDAADRSPTVRALLEEIDQSNVIVYVRVRIFPSQLLEGRIGFIASTSRTRFLAIELACPRTRDAQMATLAHELHHAVEIVRAPWVVGADTLARYYETIGVVTDPGRDRLTFETEAARETAARVRRELMASPPAITNPYERRR
;
A
#
# COMPACT_ATOMS: atom_id res chain seq x y z
N MET A 1 25.30 -45.67 -11.03
CA MET A 1 24.41 -45.08 -10.01
C MET A 1 24.82 -43.63 -9.85
N VAL A 2 24.08 -42.70 -10.46
CA VAL A 2 24.39 -41.27 -10.43
C VAL A 2 23.58 -40.64 -9.31
N CYS A 3 24.25 -40.14 -8.27
CA CYS A 3 23.63 -39.37 -7.20
C CYS A 3 23.34 -37.96 -7.70
N LEU A 4 22.07 -37.67 -7.97
CA LEU A 4 21.61 -36.32 -8.26
C LEU A 4 21.50 -35.56 -6.93
N LEU A 5 22.48 -34.72 -6.62
CA LEU A 5 22.41 -33.82 -5.47
C LEU A 5 21.43 -32.69 -5.81
N LEU A 6 20.19 -32.77 -5.29
CA LEU A 6 19.30 -31.60 -5.24
C LEU A 6 19.92 -30.57 -4.28
N ALA A 7 20.55 -29.54 -4.85
CA ALA A 7 20.89 -28.34 -4.11
C ALA A 7 19.59 -27.59 -3.82
N CYS A 8 19.04 -27.78 -2.62
CA CYS A 8 17.98 -26.93 -2.09
C CYS A 8 18.61 -25.58 -1.76
N THR A 9 18.58 -24.62 -2.69
CA THR A 9 18.95 -23.25 -2.36
C THR A 9 18.01 -22.75 -1.27
N PRO A 10 18.49 -22.34 -0.09
CA PRO A 10 17.64 -21.69 0.88
C PRO A 10 17.09 -20.43 0.19
N ALA A 11 15.76 -20.31 0.12
CA ALA A 11 15.14 -19.04 -0.19
C ALA A 11 15.63 -18.08 0.90
N ILE A 12 16.45 -17.10 0.51
CA ILE A 12 16.70 -15.96 1.38
C ILE A 12 15.32 -15.34 1.57
N ALA A 13 14.73 -15.53 2.75
CA ALA A 13 13.67 -14.65 3.18
C ALA A 13 14.32 -13.26 3.21
N GLU A 14 14.06 -12.47 2.17
CA GLU A 14 14.18 -11.03 2.26
C GLU A 14 13.46 -10.69 3.58
N ASP A 15 14.14 -9.99 4.49
CA ASP A 15 13.52 -9.51 5.72
C ASP A 15 12.36 -8.64 5.29
N THR A 16 11.18 -9.24 5.11
CA THR A 16 10.01 -8.55 4.60
C THR A 16 9.46 -7.78 5.79
N LEU A 17 10.13 -6.67 6.10
CA LEU A 17 9.57 -5.57 6.84
C LEU A 17 8.23 -5.30 6.15
N HIS A 18 7.14 -5.77 6.75
CA HIS A 18 5.78 -5.81 6.20
C HIS A 18 5.44 -6.96 5.23
N ALA A 19 5.41 -8.18 5.76
CA ALA A 19 5.09 -9.40 5.02
C ALA A 19 3.71 -9.41 4.34
N HIS A 20 2.75 -8.59 4.78
CA HIS A 20 1.40 -8.51 4.19
C HIS A 20 1.22 -7.39 3.18
N VAL A 21 2.18 -6.46 3.04
CA VAL A 21 2.14 -5.39 2.03
C VAL A 21 3.27 -5.59 1.03
N ARG A 22 2.92 -5.98 -0.20
CA ARG A 22 3.86 -6.56 -1.17
C ARG A 22 3.87 -5.78 -2.47
N SER A 23 5.00 -5.79 -3.16
CA SER A 23 5.10 -5.35 -4.54
C SER A 23 6.14 -6.18 -5.32
N ASP A 24 5.85 -6.47 -6.58
CA ASP A 24 6.81 -7.08 -7.51
C ASP A 24 7.86 -6.08 -8.00
N ALA A 25 7.51 -4.79 -8.04
CA ALA A 25 8.39 -3.71 -8.47
C ALA A 25 9.31 -3.22 -7.34
N ALA A 26 10.62 -3.21 -7.59
CA ALA A 26 11.64 -2.88 -6.58
C ALA A 26 11.57 -1.42 -6.11
N ASP A 27 11.21 -0.50 -7.00
CA ASP A 27 11.01 0.93 -6.70
C ASP A 27 9.84 1.16 -5.75
N ILE A 28 8.78 0.35 -5.86
CA ILE A 28 7.61 0.38 -4.97
C ILE A 28 7.91 -0.26 -3.63
N ARG A 29 8.68 -1.36 -3.58
CA ARG A 29 9.19 -1.88 -2.30
C ARG A 29 10.02 -0.84 -1.55
N ALA A 30 10.92 -0.15 -2.27
CA ALA A 30 11.69 0.95 -1.70
C ALA A 30 10.80 2.12 -1.25
N LEU A 31 9.72 2.44 -1.98
CA LEU A 31 8.76 3.48 -1.59
C LEU A 31 8.07 3.12 -0.25
N ILE A 32 7.62 1.87 -0.09
CA ILE A 32 6.98 1.39 1.14
C ILE A 32 7.96 1.47 2.32
N HIS A 33 9.18 0.98 2.13
CA HIS A 33 10.23 1.02 3.15
C HIS A 33 10.56 2.47 3.57
N ASP A 34 10.87 3.33 2.60
CA ASP A 34 11.17 4.75 2.88
C ASP A 34 9.99 5.46 3.58
N ALA A 35 8.75 5.10 3.25
CA ALA A 35 7.58 5.67 3.89
C ALA A 35 7.49 5.23 5.37
N ALA A 36 7.70 3.94 5.66
CA ALA A 36 7.70 3.40 7.02
C ALA A 36 8.82 4.02 7.88
N ASP A 37 10.01 4.21 7.30
CA ASP A 37 11.16 4.82 7.98
C ASP A 37 10.90 6.30 8.33
N ARG A 38 10.27 7.04 7.42
CA ARG A 38 10.08 8.49 7.57
C ARG A 38 8.77 8.87 8.26
N SER A 39 7.82 7.95 8.38
CA SER A 39 6.49 8.21 8.92
C SER A 39 6.09 7.14 9.95
N PRO A 40 6.08 7.48 11.26
CA PRO A 40 5.52 6.57 12.26
C PRO A 40 4.05 6.23 11.99
N THR A 41 3.30 7.13 11.34
CA THR A 41 1.92 6.84 10.93
C THR A 41 1.88 5.72 9.88
N VAL A 42 2.72 5.77 8.82
CA VAL A 42 2.77 4.70 7.82
C VAL A 42 3.19 3.38 8.45
N ARG A 43 4.23 3.39 9.28
CA ARG A 43 4.69 2.18 9.98
C ARG A 43 3.56 1.51 10.80
N ALA A 44 2.79 2.29 11.55
CA ALA A 44 1.67 1.75 12.33
C ALA A 44 0.57 1.12 11.46
N LEU A 45 0.25 1.71 10.30
CA LEU A 45 -0.72 1.13 9.35
C LEU A 45 -0.22 -0.21 8.80
N LEU A 46 1.06 -0.28 8.44
CA LEU A 46 1.66 -1.51 7.92
C LEU A 46 1.68 -2.62 8.98
N GLU A 47 2.05 -2.28 10.23
CA GLU A 47 2.02 -3.21 11.37
C GLU A 47 0.61 -3.78 11.63
N GLU A 48 -0.43 -2.94 11.52
CA GLU A 48 -1.81 -3.40 11.69
C GLU A 48 -2.24 -4.36 10.57
N ILE A 49 -1.82 -4.09 9.33
CA ILE A 49 -2.09 -4.98 8.18
C ILE A 49 -1.33 -6.30 8.34
N ASP A 50 -0.08 -6.27 8.81
CA ASP A 50 0.74 -7.47 9.07
C ASP A 50 0.13 -8.39 10.12
N GLN A 51 -0.56 -7.83 11.11
CA GLN A 51 -1.25 -8.59 12.16
C GLN A 51 -2.63 -9.10 11.73
N SER A 52 -3.05 -8.83 10.50
CA SER A 52 -4.38 -9.16 9.98
C SER A 52 -4.40 -10.38 9.06
N ASN A 53 -5.57 -10.69 8.52
CA ASN A 53 -5.74 -11.69 7.45
C ASN A 53 -5.82 -11.08 6.04
N VAL A 54 -5.40 -9.83 5.88
CA VAL A 54 -5.39 -9.09 4.62
C VAL A 54 -3.99 -9.07 4.03
N ILE A 55 -3.87 -9.41 2.76
CA ILE A 55 -2.63 -9.23 1.98
C ILE A 55 -2.90 -8.17 0.91
N VAL A 56 -2.04 -7.16 0.86
CA VAL A 56 -2.15 -6.01 -0.03
C VAL A 56 -1.02 -6.05 -1.05
N TYR A 57 -1.37 -5.99 -2.34
CA TYR A 57 -0.40 -5.80 -3.42
C TYR A 57 -0.39 -4.35 -3.88
N VAL A 58 0.76 -3.71 -3.84
CA VAL A 58 0.96 -2.32 -4.28
C VAL A 58 1.60 -2.31 -5.65
N ARG A 59 1.03 -1.54 -6.57
CA ARG A 59 1.57 -1.31 -7.91
C ARG A 59 1.31 0.11 -8.38
N VAL A 60 1.98 0.52 -9.46
CA VAL A 60 1.68 1.77 -10.16
C VAL A 60 0.80 1.54 -11.38
N ARG A 61 -0.03 2.52 -11.69
CA ARG A 61 -0.87 2.53 -12.89
C ARG A 61 -0.98 3.94 -13.45
N ILE A 62 -1.10 4.05 -14.78
CA ILE A 62 -1.53 5.28 -15.44
C ILE A 62 -3.06 5.28 -15.42
N PHE A 63 -3.66 6.25 -14.74
CA PHE A 63 -5.11 6.42 -14.72
C PHE A 63 -5.57 7.34 -15.87
N PRO A 64 -6.75 7.09 -16.46
CA PRO A 64 -7.34 7.98 -17.45
C PRO A 64 -7.68 9.37 -16.87
N SER A 65 -8.07 9.41 -15.59
CA SER A 65 -8.34 10.65 -14.86
C SER A 65 -7.08 11.13 -14.13
N GLN A 66 -6.74 12.41 -14.29
CA GLN A 66 -5.62 13.02 -13.57
C GLN A 66 -5.96 13.33 -12.10
N LEU A 67 -7.25 13.33 -11.74
CA LEU A 67 -7.72 13.60 -10.38
C LEU A 67 -7.58 12.39 -9.45
N LEU A 68 -7.43 11.18 -10.03
CA LEU A 68 -7.24 9.96 -9.26
C LEU A 68 -5.76 9.79 -8.93
N GLU A 69 -5.41 9.95 -7.66
CA GLU A 69 -4.03 9.78 -7.17
C GLU A 69 -3.71 8.33 -6.79
N GLY A 70 -4.71 7.61 -6.29
CA GLY A 70 -4.60 6.22 -5.88
C GLY A 70 -5.97 5.56 -5.84
N ARG A 71 -5.99 4.23 -5.73
CA ARG A 71 -7.18 3.49 -5.35
C ARG A 71 -6.82 2.16 -4.72
N ILE A 72 -7.74 1.63 -3.92
CA ILE A 72 -7.72 0.27 -3.41
C ILE A 72 -8.91 -0.54 -3.94
N GLY A 73 -8.73 -1.85 -4.10
CA GLY A 73 -9.83 -2.75 -4.43
C GLY A 73 -9.52 -4.23 -4.20
N PHE A 74 -10.56 -5.05 -4.20
CA PHE A 74 -10.40 -6.50 -4.08
C PHE A 74 -9.83 -7.15 -5.34
N ILE A 75 -8.85 -8.03 -5.13
CA ILE A 75 -8.41 -9.03 -6.11
C ILE A 75 -9.24 -10.30 -5.93
N ALA A 76 -9.26 -10.83 -4.71
CA ALA A 76 -9.94 -12.07 -4.36
C ALA A 76 -10.14 -12.17 -2.84
N SER A 77 -10.99 -13.11 -2.41
CA SER A 77 -11.13 -13.49 -1.01
C SER A 77 -11.26 -15.00 -0.90
N THR A 78 -10.71 -15.57 0.17
CA THR A 78 -10.86 -16.97 0.55
C THR A 78 -11.50 -17.04 1.95
N SER A 79 -11.73 -18.25 2.46
CA SER A 79 -12.21 -18.41 3.84
C SER A 79 -11.24 -17.90 4.91
N ARG A 80 -9.97 -17.68 4.57
CA ARG A 80 -8.93 -17.28 5.54
C ARG A 80 -8.29 -15.94 5.22
N THR A 81 -8.19 -15.56 3.95
CA THR A 81 -7.36 -14.43 3.52
C THR A 81 -8.10 -13.57 2.50
N ARG A 82 -7.98 -12.25 2.66
CA ARG A 82 -8.49 -11.25 1.73
C ARG A 82 -7.34 -10.62 0.98
N PHE A 83 -7.42 -10.58 -0.34
CA PHE A 83 -6.37 -10.05 -1.20
C PHE A 83 -6.83 -8.73 -1.82
N LEU A 84 -6.09 -7.67 -1.53
CA LEU A 84 -6.35 -6.32 -2.04
C LEU A 84 -5.25 -5.88 -3.00
N ALA A 85 -5.58 -4.95 -3.88
CA ALA A 85 -4.65 -4.22 -4.70
C ALA A 85 -4.74 -2.72 -4.37
N ILE A 86 -3.61 -2.10 -4.07
CA ILE A 86 -3.41 -0.66 -4.08
C ILE A 86 -2.75 -0.29 -5.41
N GLU A 87 -3.34 0.65 -6.14
CA GLU A 87 -2.80 1.19 -7.36
C GLU A 87 -2.50 2.67 -7.16
N LEU A 88 -1.23 3.06 -7.31
CA LEU A 88 -0.76 4.44 -7.21
C LEU A 88 -0.63 5.08 -8.59
N ALA A 89 -1.01 6.35 -8.72
CA ALA A 89 -0.85 7.10 -9.95
C ALA A 89 0.63 7.38 -10.24
N CYS A 90 0.97 7.36 -11.53
CA CYS A 90 2.31 7.72 -12.03
C CYS A 90 2.19 8.66 -13.24
N PRO A 91 3.06 9.69 -13.37
CA PRO A 91 4.15 10.07 -12.47
C PRO A 91 3.70 10.99 -11.32
N ARG A 92 4.36 10.89 -10.16
CA ARG A 92 4.19 11.78 -8.98
C ARG A 92 5.53 11.92 -8.25
N THR A 93 5.69 12.97 -7.44
CA THR A 93 6.87 13.09 -6.57
C THR A 93 6.86 11.98 -5.51
N ARG A 94 8.04 11.60 -4.99
CA ARG A 94 8.15 10.49 -4.04
C ARG A 94 7.33 10.75 -2.76
N ASP A 95 7.39 11.96 -2.22
CA ASP A 95 6.60 12.34 -1.03
C ASP A 95 5.08 12.36 -1.31
N ALA A 96 4.66 12.77 -2.52
CA ALA A 96 3.26 12.66 -2.91
C ALA A 96 2.82 11.21 -3.00
N GLN A 97 3.63 10.33 -3.60
CA GLN A 97 3.33 8.88 -3.66
C GLN A 97 3.27 8.26 -2.26
N MET A 98 4.13 8.67 -1.33
CA MET A 98 4.07 8.20 0.07
C MET A 98 2.79 8.66 0.78
N ALA A 99 2.38 9.91 0.58
CA ALA A 99 1.13 10.43 1.15
C ALA A 99 -0.11 9.73 0.57
N THR A 100 -0.13 9.47 -0.74
CA THR A 100 -1.18 8.66 -1.38
C THR A 100 -1.15 7.21 -0.90
N LEU A 101 0.04 6.60 -0.79
CA LEU A 101 0.17 5.25 -0.22
C LEU A 101 -0.42 5.19 1.19
N ALA A 102 -0.13 6.16 2.05
CA ALA A 102 -0.69 6.23 3.39
C ALA A 102 -2.22 6.33 3.41
N HIS A 103 -2.80 7.07 2.46
CA HIS A 103 -4.24 7.16 2.26
C HIS A 103 -4.84 5.79 1.95
N GLU A 104 -4.30 5.10 0.95
CA GLU A 104 -4.80 3.80 0.52
C GLU A 104 -4.55 2.69 1.58
N LEU A 105 -3.44 2.78 2.33
CA LEU A 105 -3.18 1.91 3.48
C LEU A 105 -4.19 2.14 4.61
N HIS A 106 -4.66 3.37 4.81
CA HIS A 106 -5.73 3.63 5.77
C HIS A 106 -7.01 2.91 5.37
N HIS A 107 -7.40 2.96 4.10
CA HIS A 107 -8.52 2.17 3.59
C HIS A 107 -8.31 0.66 3.77
N ALA A 108 -7.09 0.16 3.56
CA ALA A 108 -6.77 -1.23 3.86
C ALA A 108 -7.03 -1.57 5.34
N VAL A 109 -6.65 -0.69 6.27
CA VAL A 109 -6.93 -0.83 7.71
C VAL A 109 -8.42 -0.78 8.03
N GLU A 110 -9.20 0.07 7.39
CA GLU A 110 -10.67 0.05 7.53
C GLU A 110 -11.25 -1.32 7.12
N ILE A 111 -10.76 -1.90 6.01
CA ILE A 111 -11.16 -3.24 5.55
C ILE A 111 -10.68 -4.34 6.52
N VAL A 112 -9.47 -4.21 7.08
CA VAL A 112 -8.97 -5.10 8.15
C VAL A 112 -9.97 -5.16 9.30
N ARG A 113 -10.41 -3.99 9.78
CA ARG A 113 -11.34 -3.82 10.90
C ARG A 113 -12.79 -4.24 10.60
N ALA A 114 -13.14 -4.41 9.32
CA ALA A 114 -14.45 -4.85 8.88
C ALA A 114 -14.39 -6.30 8.33
N PRO A 115 -14.40 -7.35 9.17
CA PRO A 115 -14.20 -8.74 8.73
C PRO A 115 -15.28 -9.25 7.76
N TRP A 116 -16.47 -8.64 7.77
CA TRP A 116 -17.57 -8.97 6.86
C TRP A 116 -17.38 -8.41 5.44
N VAL A 117 -16.41 -7.51 5.24
CA VAL A 117 -16.04 -6.99 3.92
C VAL A 117 -15.11 -8.00 3.25
N VAL A 118 -15.65 -8.73 2.28
CA VAL A 118 -15.01 -9.90 1.64
C VAL A 118 -15.01 -9.83 0.11
N GLY A 119 -15.49 -8.74 -0.47
CA GLY A 119 -15.55 -8.54 -1.91
C GLY A 119 -16.05 -7.15 -2.29
N ALA A 120 -16.11 -6.88 -3.60
CA ALA A 120 -16.46 -5.57 -4.14
C ALA A 120 -17.84 -5.07 -3.69
N ASP A 121 -18.86 -5.93 -3.66
CA ASP A 121 -20.22 -5.53 -3.27
C ASP A 121 -20.31 -5.18 -1.78
N THR A 122 -19.68 -5.98 -0.91
CA THR A 122 -19.62 -5.69 0.53
C THR A 122 -18.76 -4.47 0.83
N LEU A 123 -17.73 -4.21 0.00
CA LEU A 123 -16.89 -3.03 0.11
C LEU A 123 -17.68 -1.76 -0.22
N ALA A 124 -18.46 -1.79 -1.31
CA ALA A 124 -19.29 -0.66 -1.69
C ALA A 124 -20.30 -0.31 -0.60
N ARG A 125 -21.01 -1.31 -0.06
CA ARG A 125 -21.95 -1.13 1.07
C ARG A 125 -21.28 -0.58 2.32
N TYR A 126 -20.05 -1.02 2.61
CA TYR A 126 -19.31 -0.53 3.76
C TYR A 126 -19.03 0.97 3.61
N TYR A 127 -18.52 1.38 2.46
CA TYR A 127 -18.19 2.78 2.22
C TYR A 127 -19.39 3.70 1.95
N GLU A 128 -20.54 3.17 1.54
CA GLU A 128 -21.80 3.91 1.59
C GLU A 128 -22.17 4.35 3.02
N THR A 129 -21.66 3.63 4.04
CA THR A 129 -21.97 3.92 5.44
C THR A 129 -20.95 4.86 6.09
N ILE A 130 -19.66 4.68 5.80
CA ILE A 130 -18.58 5.39 6.50
C ILE A 130 -17.86 6.46 5.64
N GLY A 131 -18.12 6.48 4.34
CA GLY A 131 -17.42 7.32 3.40
C GLY A 131 -18.34 8.17 2.54
N VAL A 132 -17.71 8.95 1.66
CA VAL A 132 -18.38 9.68 0.60
C VAL A 132 -18.01 9.00 -0.72
N VAL A 133 -19.02 8.64 -1.50
CA VAL A 133 -18.80 8.16 -2.87
C VAL A 133 -18.21 9.31 -3.67
N THR A 134 -17.01 9.11 -4.19
CA THR A 134 -16.41 10.01 -5.16
C THR A 134 -16.56 9.35 -6.52
N ASP A 135 -17.07 10.09 -7.50
CA ASP A 135 -17.14 9.61 -8.89
C ASP A 135 -15.89 10.13 -9.63
N PRO A 136 -14.89 9.29 -9.92
CA PRO A 136 -13.73 9.70 -10.71
C PRO A 136 -13.99 9.52 -12.21
N GLY A 137 -15.18 9.08 -12.64
CA GLY A 137 -15.57 8.81 -14.03
C GLY A 137 -15.89 7.34 -14.31
N ARG A 138 -15.57 6.86 -15.53
CA ARG A 138 -15.92 5.50 -16.01
C ARG A 138 -15.18 4.35 -15.29
N ASP A 139 -14.19 4.65 -14.47
CA ASP A 139 -13.45 3.66 -13.69
C ASP A 139 -14.10 3.53 -12.30
N ARG A 140 -14.46 2.30 -11.92
CA ARG A 140 -15.05 1.83 -10.63
C ARG A 140 -15.15 2.89 -9.51
N LEU A 141 -16.32 2.95 -8.87
CA LEU A 141 -16.61 3.74 -7.66
C LEU A 141 -15.38 3.82 -6.74
N THR A 142 -14.91 5.06 -6.52
CA THR A 142 -13.91 5.34 -5.49
C THR A 142 -14.63 5.86 -4.26
N PHE A 143 -14.10 5.52 -3.11
CA PHE A 143 -14.66 5.92 -1.83
C PHE A 143 -13.60 6.72 -1.08
N GLU A 144 -14.07 7.69 -0.31
CA GLU A 144 -13.22 8.59 0.44
C GLU A 144 -13.73 8.65 1.89
N THR A 145 -12.82 8.68 2.86
CA THR A 145 -13.14 8.86 4.28
C THR A 145 -12.31 9.99 4.85
N GLU A 146 -12.89 10.77 5.77
CA GLU A 146 -12.15 11.87 6.40
C GLU A 146 -10.90 11.35 7.14
N ALA A 147 -10.99 10.16 7.74
CA ALA A 147 -9.87 9.53 8.42
C ALA A 147 -8.69 9.18 7.47
N ALA A 148 -8.96 8.75 6.23
CA ALA A 148 -7.92 8.53 5.22
C ALA A 148 -7.28 9.85 4.76
N ARG A 149 -8.07 10.92 4.61
CA ARG A 149 -7.57 12.28 4.28
C ARG A 149 -6.68 12.84 5.38
N GLU A 150 -7.13 12.75 6.63
CA GLU A 150 -6.38 13.18 7.81
C GLU A 150 -5.08 12.40 7.96
N THR A 151 -5.11 11.09 7.69
CA THR A 151 -3.92 10.23 7.68
C THR A 151 -2.91 10.71 6.66
N ALA A 152 -3.33 10.93 5.40
CA ALA A 152 -2.44 11.47 4.38
C ALA A 152 -1.88 12.86 4.77
N ALA A 153 -2.71 13.73 5.35
CA ALA A 153 -2.28 15.04 5.82
C ALA A 153 -1.25 14.94 6.97
N ARG A 154 -1.41 13.98 7.88
CA ARG A 154 -0.46 13.69 8.95
C ARG A 154 0.87 13.20 8.38
N VAL A 155 0.84 12.24 7.46
CA VAL A 155 2.05 11.73 6.81
C VAL A 155 2.79 12.83 6.06
N ARG A 156 2.10 13.73 5.34
CA ARG A 156 2.77 14.89 4.71
C ARG A 156 3.55 15.74 5.72
N ARG A 157 2.99 15.98 6.92
CA ARG A 157 3.71 16.72 7.98
C ARG A 157 4.92 15.96 8.50
N GLU A 158 4.81 14.64 8.68
CA GLU A 158 5.90 13.78 9.13
C GLU A 158 7.04 13.73 8.10
N LEU A 159 6.72 13.63 6.80
CA LEU A 159 7.70 13.65 5.71
C LEU A 159 8.45 14.97 5.60
N MET A 160 7.76 16.10 5.86
CA MET A 160 8.39 17.42 5.94
C MET A 160 9.34 17.55 7.13
N ALA A 161 9.00 16.93 8.27
CA ALA A 161 9.85 16.91 9.46
C ALA A 161 11.05 15.95 9.34
N SER A 162 10.92 14.92 8.50
CA SER A 162 11.96 13.91 8.21
C SER A 162 12.32 13.94 6.72
N PRO A 163 13.12 14.92 6.26
CA PRO A 163 13.52 15.01 4.86
C PRO A 163 14.30 13.75 4.43
N PRO A 164 14.28 13.40 3.13
CA PRO A 164 15.03 12.25 2.64
C PRO A 164 16.50 12.42 2.96
N ALA A 165 17.16 11.33 3.37
CA ALA A 165 18.60 11.34 3.58
C ALA A 165 19.30 11.80 2.30
N ILE A 166 20.06 12.90 2.37
CA ILE A 166 20.86 13.36 1.24
C ILE A 166 21.99 12.34 1.05
N THR A 167 21.81 11.38 0.15
CA THR A 167 22.90 10.50 -0.24
C THR A 167 23.85 11.30 -1.11
N ASN A 168 25.08 11.52 -0.65
CA ASN A 168 26.10 12.17 -1.47
C ASN A 168 26.38 11.27 -2.69
N PRO A 169 26.14 11.73 -3.94
CA PRO A 169 26.36 10.91 -5.13
C PRO A 169 27.82 10.46 -5.31
N TYR A 170 28.76 11.01 -4.54
CA TYR A 170 30.17 10.62 -4.55
C TYR A 170 30.53 9.49 -3.56
N GLU A 171 29.65 9.11 -2.63
CA GLU A 171 29.94 8.04 -1.64
C GLU A 171 29.68 6.63 -2.15
N ARG A 172 28.90 6.47 -3.24
CA ARG A 172 28.62 5.16 -3.86
C ARG A 172 29.78 4.57 -4.69
N ARG A 173 30.96 5.19 -4.68
CA ARG A 173 32.09 4.89 -5.59
C ARG A 173 33.38 4.50 -4.87
N ARG A 174 33.31 3.96 -3.65
CA ARG A 174 34.45 3.38 -2.93
C ARG A 174 34.17 1.95 -2.52
#